data_AF-A0AAV0VRD2-F1
#
_entry.id   AF-A0AAV0VRD2-F1
#
_cell.length_a   1.000
_cell.length_b   1.000
_cell.length_c   1.000
_cell.angle_alpha   90.00
_cell.angle_beta   90.00
_cell.angle_gamma   90.00
#
_symmetry.space_group_name_H-M   'P 1'
#
loop_
_entity.id
_entity.type
_entity.pdbx_description
1 polymer ?
#
loop_
_entity_poly.entity_id
_entity_poly.type
_entity_poly.pdbx_seq_one_letter_code
_entity_poly.pdbx_strand_id
1 'polypeptide(L)'
;MSLVNHLTSTLLIHEPNDPIEFLVNQVEDIIRFRDDSGKPPILFNDDNLTNVFKGVDYLKKGTIDLSEYISAMKMVGLNENDFNQNPQVDETNRIACNIFVYEAKFALIKQMNAMIQ
;
A
#
# COMPACT_ATOMS: atom_id res chain seq x y z
N MET A 1 -6.73 8.54 -5.00
CA MET A 1 -5.53 9.41 -5.11
C MET A 1 -5.39 9.85 -6.57
N SER A 2 -4.88 11.04 -6.87
CA SER A 2 -4.58 11.45 -8.25
C SER A 2 -3.18 11.01 -8.69
N LEU A 3 -2.92 10.92 -9.99
CA LEU A 3 -1.60 10.57 -10.52
C LEU A 3 -0.50 11.53 -10.04
N VAL A 4 -0.78 12.83 -10.02
CA VAL A 4 0.17 13.84 -9.53
C VAL A 4 0.51 13.62 -8.06
N ASN A 5 -0.48 13.32 -7.22
CA ASN A 5 -0.23 13.00 -5.82
C ASN A 5 0.64 11.74 -5.71
N HIS A 6 0.33 10.68 -6.47
CA HIS A 6 1.11 9.44 -6.46
C HIS A 6 2.57 9.71 -6.80
N LEU A 7 2.85 10.36 -7.93
CA LEU A 7 4.21 10.68 -8.38
C LEU A 7 4.97 11.54 -7.36
N THR A 8 4.29 12.52 -6.75
CA THR A 8 4.88 13.38 -5.73
C THR A 8 5.19 12.61 -4.45
N SER A 9 4.29 11.74 -4.00
CA SER A 9 4.53 10.84 -2.87
C SER A 9 5.69 9.88 -3.13
N THR A 10 5.79 9.31 -4.33
CA THR A 10 6.92 8.42 -4.69
C THR A 10 8.26 9.15 -4.57
N LEU A 11 8.35 10.38 -5.06
CA LEU A 11 9.54 11.21 -4.93
C LEU A 11 9.92 11.47 -3.47
N LEU A 12 8.96 11.85 -2.64
CA LEU A 12 9.19 12.14 -1.23
C LEU A 12 9.62 10.90 -0.43
N ILE A 13 9.19 9.71 -0.85
CA ILE A 13 9.56 8.45 -0.19
C ILE A 13 10.97 8.00 -0.59
N HIS A 14 11.33 8.12 -1.87
CA HIS A 14 12.58 7.56 -2.39
C HIS A 14 13.75 8.54 -2.40
N GLU A 15 13.47 9.85 -2.36
CA GLU A 15 14.46 10.93 -2.40
C GLU A 15 15.62 10.67 -3.39
N PRO A 16 15.31 10.39 -4.68
CA PRO A 16 16.32 10.00 -5.66
C PRO A 16 17.28 11.16 -5.97
N ASN A 17 18.54 10.83 -6.28
CA ASN A 17 19.55 11.81 -6.68
C ASN A 17 19.16 12.56 -7.97
N ASP A 18 18.53 11.87 -8.92
CA ASP A 18 17.94 12.46 -10.12
C ASP A 18 16.40 12.30 -10.08
N PRO A 19 15.67 13.31 -9.60
CA PRO A 19 14.22 13.24 -9.49
C PRO A 19 13.50 13.25 -10.84
N ILE A 20 14.11 13.80 -11.90
CA ILE A 20 13.49 13.85 -13.22
C ILE A 20 13.57 12.48 -13.87
N GLU A 21 14.76 11.88 -13.93
CA GLU A 21 14.95 10.53 -14.47
C GLU A 21 14.10 9.52 -13.70
N PHE A 22 14.06 9.63 -12.38
CA PHE A 22 13.20 8.78 -11.54
C PHE A 22 11.73 8.90 -11.92
N LEU A 23 11.19 10.12 -12.05
CA LEU A 23 9.79 10.32 -12.44
C LEU A 23 9.48 9.78 -13.84
N VAL A 24 10.42 9.90 -14.79
CA VAL A 24 10.28 9.33 -16.14
C VAL A 24 10.10 7.81 -16.03
N ASN A 25 10.99 7.13 -15.29
CA ASN A 25 10.91 5.69 -15.08
C ASN A 25 9.60 5.28 -14.38
N GLN A 26 9.15 6.04 -13.38
CA GLN A 26 7.87 5.78 -12.71
C GLN A 26 6.67 5.87 -13.67
N VAL A 27 6.66 6.86 -14.56
CA VAL A 27 5.60 6.99 -15.57
C VAL A 27 5.65 5.86 -16.59
N GLU A 28 6.85 5.44 -17.02
CA GLU A 28 7.01 4.28 -17.90
C GLU A 28 6.46 3.00 -17.27
N ASP A 29 6.72 2.76 -15.99
CA ASP A 29 6.20 1.58 -15.30
C ASP A 29 4.68 1.63 -15.14
N ILE A 30 4.10 2.81 -14.93
CA ILE A 30 2.64 3.01 -14.94
C ILE A 30 2.06 2.70 -16.31
N ILE A 31 2.70 3.13 -17.40
CA ILE A 31 2.27 2.83 -18.77
C ILE A 31 2.34 1.31 -19.02
N ARG A 32 3.45 0.66 -18.66
CA ARG A 32 3.61 -0.80 -18.82
C ARG A 32 2.55 -1.56 -18.05
N PHE A 33 2.25 -1.15 -16.81
CA PHE A 33 1.22 -1.76 -15.99
C PHE A 33 -0.17 -1.60 -16.59
N ARG A 34 -0.51 -0.40 -17.09
CA ARG A 34 -1.77 -0.14 -17.79
C ARG A 34 -1.95 -1.03 -19.02
N ASP A 35 -0.86 -1.29 -19.73
CA ASP A 35 -0.85 -2.11 -20.94
C ASP A 35 -0.64 -3.62 -20.62
N ASP A 36 -0.94 -4.05 -19.38
CA ASP A 36 -0.83 -5.43 -18.86
C ASP A 36 0.54 -6.11 -19.04
N SER A 37 1.60 -5.32 -19.18
CA SER A 37 2.97 -5.77 -19.46
C SER A 37 3.95 -5.56 -18.30
N GLY A 38 3.50 -4.88 -17.24
CA GLY A 38 4.33 -4.46 -16.10
C GLY A 38 3.81 -4.93 -14.75
N LYS A 39 4.63 -4.74 -13.70
CA LYS A 39 4.20 -4.92 -12.31
C LYS A 39 3.42 -3.70 -11.83
N PRO A 40 2.50 -3.84 -10.86
CA PRO A 40 1.82 -2.69 -10.27
C PRO A 40 2.83 -1.73 -9.60
N PRO A 41 2.90 -0.44 -10.01
CA PRO A 41 3.83 0.52 -9.43
C PRO A 41 3.27 1.11 -8.12
N ILE A 42 3.06 0.26 -7.11
CA ILE A 42 2.55 0.67 -5.79
C ILE A 42 3.65 1.30 -4.93
N LEU A 43 3.28 2.27 -4.08
CA LEU A 43 4.22 3.02 -3.23
C LEU A 43 4.91 2.18 -2.16
N PHE A 44 4.25 1.14 -1.68
CA PHE A 44 4.69 0.35 -0.53
C PHE A 44 5.00 -1.08 -0.95
N ASN A 45 6.21 -1.53 -0.67
CA ASN A 45 6.60 -2.93 -0.80
C ASN A 45 6.24 -3.74 0.47
N ASP A 46 6.54 -5.04 0.46
CA ASP A 46 6.26 -5.92 1.61
C ASP A 46 6.94 -5.46 2.90
N ASP A 47 8.18 -4.98 2.82
CA ASP A 47 8.92 -4.51 3.98
C ASP A 47 8.32 -3.23 4.55
N ASN A 48 7.92 -2.29 3.67
CA ASN A 48 7.23 -1.08 4.10
C ASN A 48 5.93 -1.42 4.84
N LEU A 49 5.09 -2.31 4.28
CA LEU A 49 3.82 -2.71 4.88
C LEU A 49 4.04 -3.49 6.18
N THR A 50 5.03 -4.38 6.21
CA THR A 50 5.42 -5.09 7.44
C THR A 50 5.84 -4.11 8.53
N ASN A 51 6.52 -3.02 8.19
CA ASN A 51 6.91 -1.98 9.14
C ASN A 51 5.72 -1.16 9.64
N VAL A 52 4.73 -0.88 8.78
CA VAL A 52 3.46 -0.27 9.22
C VAL A 52 2.74 -1.19 10.22
N PHE A 53 2.66 -2.49 9.93
CA PHE A 53 2.08 -3.47 10.86
C PHE A 53 2.79 -3.45 12.22
N LYS A 54 4.12 -3.48 12.23
CA LYS A 54 4.91 -3.40 13.47
C LYS A 54 4.69 -2.08 14.22
N GLY A 55 4.38 -0.99 13.50
CA GLY A 55 4.06 0.30 14.10
C GLY A 55 2.74 0.30 14.88
N VAL A 56 1.75 -0.48 14.43
CA VAL A 56 0.47 -0.64 15.14
C VAL A 56 0.47 -1.81 16.13
N ASP A 57 1.26 -2.86 15.92
CA ASP A 57 1.49 -3.94 16.89
C ASP A 57 2.55 -3.55 17.93
N TYR A 58 2.29 -2.48 18.69
CA TYR A 58 3.23 -1.93 19.67
C TYR A 58 3.59 -2.91 20.81
N LEU A 59 2.71 -3.90 21.07
CA LEU A 59 2.94 -4.95 22.06
C LEU A 59 3.67 -6.18 21.50
N LYS A 60 4.01 -6.19 20.19
CA LYS A 60 4.72 -7.29 19.50
C LYS A 60 4.02 -8.64 19.68
N LYS A 61 2.70 -8.64 19.59
CA LYS A 61 1.87 -9.86 19.71
C LYS A 61 1.94 -10.72 18.44
N GLY A 62 2.39 -10.14 17.32
CA GLY A 62 2.37 -10.78 16.00
C GLY A 62 1.02 -10.70 15.30
N THR A 63 0.02 -10.09 15.94
CA THR A 63 -1.36 -9.96 15.45
C THR A 63 -1.97 -8.65 15.93
N ILE A 64 -2.89 -8.07 15.15
CA ILE A 64 -3.60 -6.82 15.47
C ILE A 64 -5.11 -7.04 15.54
N ASP A 65 -5.86 -6.20 16.24
CA ASP A 65 -7.32 -6.17 16.10
C ASP A 65 -7.81 -5.33 14.91
N LEU A 66 -9.12 -5.34 14.68
CA LEU A 66 -9.75 -4.62 13.57
C LEU A 66 -9.51 -3.11 13.62
N SER A 67 -9.46 -2.52 14.82
CA SER A 67 -9.24 -1.07 14.95
C SER A 67 -7.81 -0.68 14.57
N GLU A 68 -6.84 -1.49 14.98
CA GLU A 68 -5.43 -1.37 14.60
C GLU A 68 -5.23 -1.61 13.09
N TYR A 69 -5.95 -2.57 12.50
CA TYR A 69 -5.95 -2.81 11.05
C TYR A 69 -6.48 -1.62 10.26
N ILE A 70 -7.64 -1.07 10.64
CA ILE A 70 -8.21 0.12 9.99
C ILE A 70 -7.25 1.30 10.10
N SER A 71 -6.62 1.47 11.27
CA SER A 71 -5.60 2.51 11.49
C SER A 71 -4.40 2.31 10.57
N ALA A 72 -3.85 1.09 10.48
CA ALA A 72 -2.74 0.77 9.60
C ALA A 72 -3.06 0.98 8.11
N MET A 73 -4.28 0.63 7.68
CA MET A 73 -4.76 0.89 6.32
C MET A 73 -4.83 2.39 5.99
N LYS A 74 -5.27 3.20 6.96
CA LYS A 74 -5.26 4.67 6.82
C LYS A 74 -3.84 5.23 6.77
N MET A 75 -2.89 4.67 7.54
CA MET A 75 -1.48 5.08 7.51
C MET A 75 -0.83 4.88 6.14
N VAL A 76 -1.26 3.88 5.36
CA VAL A 76 -0.76 3.66 3.98
C VAL A 76 -1.52 4.47 2.93
N GLY A 77 -2.38 5.41 3.35
CA GLY A 77 -3.08 6.33 2.45
C GLY A 77 -4.36 5.78 1.81
N LEU A 78 -4.94 4.71 2.36
CA LEU A 78 -6.21 4.16 1.91
C LEU A 78 -7.38 4.73 2.73
N ASN A 79 -8.50 5.02 2.05
CA ASN A 79 -9.75 5.40 2.70
C ASN A 79 -10.58 4.15 3.00
N GLU A 80 -11.59 4.25 3.87
CA GLU A 80 -12.43 3.11 4.29
C GLU A 80 -13.11 2.37 3.12
N ASN A 81 -13.38 3.07 2.01
CA ASN A 81 -13.99 2.46 0.82
C ASN A 81 -12.96 1.78 -0.11
N ASP A 82 -11.66 1.90 0.17
CA ASP A 82 -10.59 1.39 -0.68
C ASP A 82 -10.17 -0.05 -0.30
N PHE A 83 -10.48 -0.52 0.92
CA PHE A 83 -10.02 -1.80 1.46
C PHE A 83 -11.12 -2.62 2.13
N ASN A 84 -10.85 -3.93 2.33
CA ASN A 84 -11.76 -4.86 2.97
C ASN A 84 -11.98 -4.49 4.44
N GLN A 85 -13.23 -4.18 4.82
CA GLN A 85 -13.60 -3.86 6.20
C GLN A 85 -13.75 -5.10 7.10
N ASN A 86 -13.81 -6.29 6.51
CA ASN A 86 -13.95 -7.57 7.20
C ASN A 86 -12.80 -8.52 6.76
N PRO A 87 -11.54 -8.22 7.12
CA PRO A 87 -10.40 -9.08 6.79
C PRO A 87 -10.51 -10.44 7.48
N GLN A 88 -9.76 -11.42 6.98
CA GLN A 88 -9.66 -12.72 7.64
C GLN A 88 -9.05 -12.54 9.05
N VAL A 89 -9.65 -13.20 10.04
CA VAL A 89 -9.19 -13.22 11.43
C VAL A 89 -8.97 -14.64 11.91
N ASP A 90 -8.18 -14.80 12.97
CA ASP A 90 -8.07 -16.05 13.72
C ASP A 90 -9.25 -16.27 14.69
N GLU A 91 -9.20 -17.36 15.45
CA GLU A 91 -10.19 -17.74 16.46
C GLU A 91 -10.38 -16.73 17.61
N THR A 92 -9.46 -15.78 17.77
CA THR A 92 -9.50 -14.71 18.77
C THR A 92 -9.86 -13.34 18.18
N ASN A 93 -10.34 -13.30 16.94
CA ASN A 93 -10.63 -12.07 16.17
C ASN A 93 -9.39 -11.20 15.94
N ARG A 94 -8.22 -11.82 15.73
CA ARG A 94 -6.98 -11.12 15.44
C ARG A 94 -6.53 -11.32 14.00
N ILE A 95 -5.87 -10.32 13.45
CA ILE A 95 -5.40 -10.26 12.07
C ILE A 95 -3.88 -10.43 12.07
N ALA A 96 -3.40 -11.44 11.35
CA ALA A 96 -1.97 -11.72 11.21
C ALA A 96 -1.31 -10.76 10.20
N CYS A 97 0.01 -10.57 10.34
CA CYS A 97 0.78 -9.65 9.49
C CYS A 97 0.67 -9.97 8.00
N ASN A 98 0.71 -11.24 7.62
CA ASN A 98 0.56 -11.66 6.23
C ASN A 98 -0.81 -11.32 5.65
N ILE A 99 -1.88 -11.41 6.44
CA ILE A 99 -3.23 -11.01 6.03
C ILE A 99 -3.28 -9.49 5.80
N PHE A 100 -2.74 -8.70 6.73
CA PHE A 100 -2.64 -7.25 6.56
C PHE A 100 -1.88 -6.86 5.28
N VAL A 101 -0.69 -7.44 5.06
CA VAL A 101 0.16 -7.13 3.89
C VAL A 101 -0.58 -7.47 2.60
N TYR A 102 -1.25 -8.63 2.55
CA TYR A 102 -2.04 -9.04 1.40
C TYR A 102 -3.19 -8.06 1.11
N GLU A 103 -4.02 -7.76 2.11
CA GLU A 103 -5.16 -6.85 1.97
C GLU A 103 -4.71 -5.44 1.55
N ALA A 104 -3.64 -4.93 2.16
CA ALA A 104 -3.09 -3.61 1.84
C ALA A 104 -2.58 -3.54 0.40
N LYS A 105 -1.82 -4.55 -0.05
CA LYS A 105 -1.37 -4.62 -1.45
C LYS A 105 -2.54 -4.68 -2.41
N PHE A 106 -3.53 -5.53 -2.13
CA PHE A 106 -4.70 -5.66 -2.97
C PHE A 106 -5.43 -4.32 -3.13
N ALA A 107 -5.65 -3.61 -2.02
CA ALA A 107 -6.28 -2.30 -2.02
C ALA A 107 -5.45 -1.23 -2.77
N LEU A 108 -4.13 -1.19 -2.57
CA LEU A 108 -3.24 -0.27 -3.27
C LEU A 108 -3.21 -0.52 -4.79
N ILE A 109 -3.21 -1.78 -5.22
CA ILE A 109 -3.29 -2.14 -6.65
C ILE A 109 -4.64 -1.73 -7.23
N LYS A 110 -5.74 -1.96 -6.50
CA LYS A 110 -7.07 -1.49 -6.90
C LYS A 110 -7.11 0.04 -7.04
N GLN A 111 -6.50 0.76 -6.11
CA GLN A 111 -6.40 2.22 -6.16
C GLN A 111 -5.57 2.69 -7.38
N MET A 112 -4.47 2.01 -7.71
CA MET A 112 -3.66 2.27 -8.91
C MET A 112 -4.48 2.04 -10.19
N ASN A 113 -5.20 0.93 -10.29
CA ASN A 113 -6.08 0.65 -11.44
C ASN A 113 -7.14 1.72 -11.64
N ALA A 114 -7.78 2.18 -10.56
CA ALA A 114 -8.77 3.25 -10.64
C ALA A 114 -8.18 4.61 -11.02
N MET A 115 -6.87 4.82 -10.82
CA MET A 115 -6.17 6.07 -11.12
C MET A 115 -5.73 6.17 -12.59
N ILE A 116 -5.52 5.03 -13.26
CA ILE A 116 -5.03 4.95 -14.65
C ILE A 116 -6.14 4.73 -15.69
N GLN A 117 -7.39 4.55 -15.24
CA GLN A 117 -8.60 4.52 -16.06
C GLN A 117 -9.14 5.95 -16.29
#